data_AF-A0A0U2HMA2-F1
#
_entry.id   AF-A0A0U2HMA2-F1
#
_cell.length_a   1.000
_cell.length_b   1.000
_cell.length_c   1.000
_cell.angle_alpha   90.00
_cell.angle_beta   90.00
_cell.angle_gamma   90.00
#
_symmetry.space_group_name_H-M   'P 1'
#
loop_
_entity.id
_entity.type
_entity.pdbx_description
1 polymer ?
#
loop_
_entity_poly.entity_id
_entity_poly.type
_entity_poly.pdbx_seq_one_letter_code
_entity_poly.pdbx_strand_id
1 'polypeptide(L)'
;MSYSYSSYSSSSGGGAGGAGGSLKLGSAGGFQQVSSFSDGGTYRTSWSTGGGGGRSSYNAGSLNASSGALVPVSRTRSYVQYGAGGGGSSGSIEANEKIEMQSLNNRLGSYIAKVRALEEANRNLQVQINEASSVAVVTDDGIDWAAELAAAREALLAANLQRARVEIERDSVLLEVNQWQDKIGGVMEQRAILDDELNMLRRESEELTMEKVDLEGQIEGAKGELEFLKQLHDQEVTDLKKRITEAGSVEIKSDYQATDLNAALKAIREQYDEIAARNRAEVEASFKGKVAEVKVQQEQSSEALTLVKSEVSETRRTVTALTAELESLKAQGFALQESIASAERENASRLESKIEIINSIKME
;
A
#
# COMPACT_ATOMS: atom_id res chain seq x y z
N MET A 1 -22.89 -65.02 -32.86
CA MET A 1 -23.74 -63.83 -32.96
C MET A 1 -23.42 -62.92 -31.78
N SER A 2 -22.53 -61.96 -31.99
CA SER A 2 -22.25 -60.86 -31.06
C SER A 2 -22.12 -59.61 -31.92
N TYR A 3 -23.15 -58.78 -31.89
CA TYR A 3 -23.18 -57.50 -32.60
C TYR A 3 -22.20 -56.54 -31.92
N SER A 4 -21.15 -56.12 -32.62
CA SER A 4 -20.30 -55.01 -32.21
C SER A 4 -20.76 -53.74 -32.92
N TYR A 5 -21.21 -52.78 -32.12
CA TYR A 5 -21.69 -51.47 -32.57
C TYR A 5 -20.45 -50.64 -32.98
N SER A 6 -20.32 -50.30 -34.26
CA SER A 6 -19.36 -49.28 -34.69
C SER A 6 -19.91 -47.91 -34.34
N SER A 7 -19.33 -47.27 -33.32
CA SER A 7 -19.52 -45.85 -33.06
C SER A 7 -18.60 -45.04 -33.98
N TYR A 8 -19.23 -44.40 -34.95
CA TYR A 8 -18.68 -43.31 -35.76
C TYR A 8 -18.44 -42.07 -34.89
N SER A 9 -17.33 -41.41 -35.19
CA SER A 9 -16.90 -40.13 -34.63
C SER A 9 -17.88 -39.00 -34.93
N SER A 10 -17.93 -38.02 -34.03
CA SER A 10 -18.33 -36.66 -34.38
C SER A 10 -17.53 -35.66 -33.56
N SER A 11 -16.56 -35.04 -34.22
CA SER A 11 -16.00 -33.75 -33.88
C SER A 11 -17.10 -32.70 -33.83
N SER A 12 -17.20 -31.96 -32.72
CA SER A 12 -17.83 -30.64 -32.71
C SER A 12 -16.86 -29.68 -32.03
N GLY A 13 -16.16 -28.91 -32.86
CA GLY A 13 -15.45 -27.72 -32.42
C GLY A 13 -16.44 -26.71 -31.85
N GLY A 14 -16.08 -26.15 -30.70
CA GLY A 14 -16.79 -25.05 -30.06
C GLY A 14 -15.77 -24.25 -29.26
N GLY A 15 -15.12 -23.30 -29.93
CA GLY A 15 -14.33 -22.28 -29.25
C GLY A 15 -15.24 -21.30 -28.53
N ALA A 16 -14.92 -20.96 -27.29
CA ALA A 16 -15.27 -19.69 -26.68
C ALA A 16 -14.31 -19.43 -25.51
N GLY A 17 -13.55 -18.34 -25.62
CA GLY A 17 -12.69 -17.83 -24.56
C GLY A 17 -13.50 -17.40 -23.34
N GLY A 18 -12.95 -17.70 -22.16
CA GLY A 18 -13.46 -17.23 -20.87
C GLY A 18 -12.30 -17.11 -19.91
N ALA A 19 -11.76 -15.90 -19.78
CA ALA A 19 -10.80 -15.55 -18.74
C ALA A 19 -11.50 -15.62 -17.37
N GLY A 20 -11.31 -16.74 -16.67
CA GLY A 20 -11.75 -16.92 -15.29
C GLY A 20 -10.63 -16.53 -14.32
N GLY A 21 -10.72 -15.33 -13.76
CA GLY A 21 -9.85 -14.87 -12.68
C GLY A 21 -10.02 -15.72 -11.43
N SER A 22 -8.92 -16.21 -10.87
CA SER A 22 -8.92 -16.92 -9.59
C SER A 22 -8.92 -15.92 -8.43
N LEU A 23 -10.05 -15.87 -7.71
CA LEU A 23 -10.19 -15.19 -6.43
C LEU A 23 -9.48 -16.01 -5.34
N LYS A 24 -8.29 -15.58 -4.92
CA LYS A 24 -7.65 -16.11 -3.70
C LYS A 24 -8.25 -15.44 -2.47
N LEU A 25 -9.07 -16.22 -1.76
CA LEU A 25 -9.59 -15.95 -0.44
C LEU A 25 -8.44 -15.84 0.57
N GLY A 26 -8.38 -14.71 1.29
CA GLY A 26 -7.38 -14.46 2.33
C GLY A 26 -7.55 -15.40 3.52
N SER A 27 -6.47 -16.07 3.90
CA SER A 27 -6.32 -16.67 5.23
C SER A 27 -5.21 -15.95 5.97
N ALA A 28 -5.59 -15.32 7.07
CA ALA A 28 -4.70 -14.85 8.11
C ALA A 28 -3.89 -16.02 8.71
N GLY A 29 -2.70 -15.72 9.24
CA GLY A 29 -1.96 -16.62 10.14
C GLY A 29 -0.63 -17.14 9.59
N GLY A 30 0.37 -16.26 9.47
CA GLY A 30 1.77 -16.66 9.36
C GLY A 30 2.41 -16.75 10.74
N PHE A 31 2.71 -17.96 11.21
CA PHE A 31 3.75 -18.19 12.22
C PHE A 31 4.50 -19.48 11.82
N GLN A 32 5.67 -19.32 11.21
CA GLN A 32 6.64 -20.40 11.05
C GLN A 32 8.03 -19.93 11.47
N GLN A 33 8.71 -20.88 12.09
CA GLN A 33 9.87 -20.76 12.94
C GLN A 33 11.16 -20.39 12.20
N VAL A 34 12.03 -19.79 13.00
CA VAL A 34 13.43 -19.49 12.76
C VAL A 34 14.29 -20.74 12.54
N SER A 35 15.13 -20.71 11.50
CA SER A 35 16.51 -21.23 11.56
C SER A 35 17.24 -20.96 10.25
N SER A 36 18.24 -20.08 10.26
CA SER A 36 19.43 -20.24 9.43
C SER A 36 20.58 -19.34 9.93
N PHE A 37 21.57 -20.03 10.49
CA PHE A 37 23.02 -19.83 10.48
C PHE A 37 23.61 -18.64 9.69
N SER A 38 24.62 -18.08 10.36
CA SER A 38 25.68 -17.17 9.93
C SER A 38 26.32 -17.53 8.58
N ASP A 39 26.62 -16.53 7.76
CA ASP A 39 27.96 -15.95 7.59
C ASP A 39 27.92 -14.81 6.55
N GLY A 40 28.85 -13.86 6.62
CA GLY A 40 29.05 -12.87 5.55
C GLY A 40 28.80 -11.42 5.94
N GLY A 41 29.88 -10.76 6.36
CA GLY A 41 29.87 -9.36 6.79
C GLY A 41 29.56 -8.35 5.70
N THR A 42 29.04 -7.20 6.13
CA THR A 42 29.27 -5.91 5.49
C THR A 42 29.29 -4.82 6.55
N TYR A 43 30.33 -3.98 6.49
CA TYR A 43 30.44 -2.74 7.24
C TYR A 43 29.29 -1.81 6.82
N ARG A 44 28.38 -1.49 7.74
CA ARG A 44 27.50 -0.33 7.58
C ARG A 44 28.13 0.87 8.26
N THR A 45 28.89 1.63 7.48
CA THR A 45 29.03 3.06 7.73
C THR A 45 27.73 3.71 7.25
N SER A 46 26.95 4.25 8.19
CA SER A 46 25.80 5.08 7.85
C SER A 46 26.31 6.47 7.48
N TRP A 47 26.03 6.90 6.25
CA TRP A 47 26.25 8.26 5.80
C TRP A 47 24.89 8.95 5.87
N SER A 48 24.68 9.74 6.92
CA SER A 48 23.58 10.70 6.97
C SER A 48 24.15 12.08 6.64
N THR A 49 23.97 12.50 5.39
CA THR A 49 24.10 13.88 4.93
C THR A 49 22.66 14.31 4.71
N GLY A 50 22.00 15.05 5.60
CA GLY A 50 22.22 16.45 6.00
C GLY A 50 20.81 17.09 5.95
N GLY A 51 20.41 18.03 6.79
CA GLY A 51 21.03 18.76 7.87
C GLY A 51 20.00 19.75 8.44
N GLY A 52 20.35 20.41 9.54
CA GLY A 52 19.72 21.66 9.96
C GLY A 52 19.29 21.69 11.42
N GLY A 53 20.10 22.35 12.26
CA GLY A 53 19.63 22.90 13.54
C GLY A 53 20.48 22.59 14.76
N GLY A 54 21.77 22.96 14.73
CA GLY A 54 22.57 23.04 15.95
C GLY A 54 22.06 24.16 16.86
N ARG A 55 21.88 23.85 18.15
CA ARG A 55 21.99 24.81 19.24
C ARG A 55 22.78 24.16 20.37
N SER A 56 24.06 24.49 20.42
CA SER A 56 24.89 24.28 21.61
C SER A 56 24.94 25.57 22.42
N SER A 57 24.57 25.41 23.68
CA SER A 57 25.24 25.96 24.86
C SER A 57 25.00 27.43 25.24
N TYR A 58 25.47 27.69 26.46
CA TYR A 58 25.66 28.95 27.19
C TYR A 58 24.40 29.65 27.74
N ASN A 59 24.12 29.31 29.00
CA ASN A 59 24.10 30.28 30.10
C ASN A 59 23.26 31.55 29.88
N ALA A 60 21.99 31.49 30.27
CA ALA A 60 21.18 32.66 30.57
C ALA A 60 20.74 32.58 32.04
N GLY A 61 21.68 32.91 32.93
CA GLY A 61 21.33 33.39 34.26
C GLY A 61 20.82 34.83 34.16
N SER A 62 19.53 35.03 34.42
CA SER A 62 18.95 36.32 34.79
C SER A 62 17.76 36.02 35.70
N LEU A 63 17.96 36.14 37.03
CA LEU A 63 17.58 37.33 37.80
C LEU A 63 16.09 37.64 37.73
N ASN A 64 15.31 36.96 38.59
CA ASN A 64 14.27 37.61 39.37
C ASN A 64 13.83 36.70 40.53
N ALA A 65 14.66 36.66 41.56
CA ALA A 65 14.24 36.29 42.90
C ALA A 65 14.61 37.48 43.78
N SER A 66 13.57 38.22 44.16
CA SER A 66 13.57 39.36 45.07
C SER A 66 14.40 39.07 46.32
N SER A 67 15.66 39.51 46.30
CA SER A 67 16.49 39.63 47.49
C SER A 67 16.05 40.88 48.22
N GLY A 68 15.02 40.73 49.06
CA GLY A 68 14.68 41.69 50.09
C GLY A 68 15.83 41.74 51.09
N ALA A 69 16.76 42.65 50.87
CA ALA A 69 17.78 43.04 51.83
C ALA A 69 17.10 43.66 53.06
N LEU A 70 16.67 42.81 53.98
CA LEU A 70 16.31 43.22 55.33
C LEU A 70 17.62 43.47 56.08
N VAL A 71 18.02 44.74 56.08
CA VAL A 71 19.09 45.28 56.92
C VAL A 71 18.82 44.88 58.39
N PRO A 72 19.84 44.41 59.12
CA PRO A 72 19.70 43.94 60.50
C PRO A 72 19.20 45.06 61.42
N VAL A 73 18.02 44.84 61.99
CA VAL A 73 17.51 45.59 63.15
C VAL A 73 18.31 45.15 64.38
N SER A 74 19.39 45.86 64.66
CA SER A 74 20.04 45.83 65.97
C SER A 74 19.10 46.49 66.99
N ARG A 75 18.31 45.66 67.65
CA ARG A 75 17.51 46.02 68.83
C ARG A 75 18.46 46.30 69.99
N THR A 76 18.87 47.55 70.16
CA THR A 76 19.45 47.97 71.45
C THR A 76 18.32 48.12 72.46
N ARG A 77 18.15 47.06 73.23
CA ARG A 77 17.29 46.96 74.41
C ARG A 77 17.95 47.75 75.54
N SER A 78 17.58 49.02 75.73
CA SER A 78 17.89 49.76 76.95
C SER A 78 16.71 49.64 77.93
N TYR A 79 17.04 49.06 79.07
CA TYR A 79 16.23 48.81 80.24
C TYR A 79 15.83 50.13 80.91
N VAL A 80 14.53 50.38 81.09
CA VAL A 80 14.06 51.38 82.07
C VAL A 80 13.03 50.72 82.97
N GLN A 81 13.51 50.44 84.17
CA GLN A 81 12.81 49.93 85.33
C GLN A 81 11.85 51.00 85.86
N TYR A 82 10.54 50.73 85.80
CA TYR A 82 9.54 51.50 86.53
C TYR A 82 9.67 51.18 88.02
N GLY A 83 10.39 52.05 88.72
CA GLY A 83 10.38 52.12 90.18
C GLY A 83 9.03 52.63 90.67
N ALA A 84 8.45 51.90 91.61
CA ALA A 84 7.24 52.23 92.35
C ALA A 84 7.46 53.41 93.30
N GLY A 85 6.41 54.24 93.47
CA GLY A 85 6.23 55.19 94.59
C GLY A 85 7.17 56.40 94.55
N GLY A 86 6.72 57.64 94.39
CA GLY A 86 5.55 58.25 95.02
C GLY A 86 5.99 59.00 96.27
N GLY A 87 6.26 60.31 96.14
CA GLY A 87 6.35 61.24 97.27
C GLY A 87 7.29 62.42 97.07
N GLY A 88 6.82 63.51 96.43
CA GLY A 88 7.45 64.83 96.62
C GLY A 88 7.34 65.85 95.47
N SER A 89 6.26 66.63 95.48
CA SER A 89 6.22 68.05 95.13
C SER A 89 6.26 68.51 93.65
N SER A 90 5.05 68.72 93.09
CA SER A 90 4.59 69.90 92.33
C SER A 90 5.64 70.80 91.64
N GLY A 91 5.94 70.54 90.37
CA GLY A 91 6.75 71.41 89.48
C GLY A 91 6.90 70.91 88.03
N SER A 92 5.96 70.09 87.54
CA SER A 92 6.20 69.10 86.49
C SER A 92 5.34 69.28 85.23
N ILE A 93 5.35 70.47 84.62
CA ILE A 93 4.78 70.69 83.27
C ILE A 93 5.78 71.46 82.38
N GLU A 94 6.36 72.57 82.85
CA GLU A 94 7.31 73.40 82.08
C GLU A 94 8.66 72.72 81.79
N ALA A 95 9.11 71.81 82.65
CA ALA A 95 10.33 71.03 82.44
C ALA A 95 10.16 69.94 81.35
N ASN A 96 8.95 69.39 81.21
CA ASN A 96 8.67 68.37 80.19
C ASN A 96 8.62 68.98 78.78
N GLU A 97 7.95 70.13 78.60
CA GLU A 97 7.92 70.83 77.30
C GLU A 97 9.31 71.24 76.82
N LYS A 98 10.19 71.66 77.74
CA LYS A 98 11.58 72.01 77.41
C LYS A 98 12.40 70.80 76.95
N ILE A 99 12.18 69.63 77.57
CA ILE A 99 12.84 68.37 77.16
C ILE A 99 12.30 67.91 75.80
N GLU A 100 10.99 68.05 75.56
CA GLU A 100 10.38 67.75 74.26
C GLU A 100 10.91 68.68 73.15
N MET A 101 11.02 69.98 73.42
CA MET A 101 11.61 70.94 72.47
C MET A 101 13.10 70.66 72.19
N GLN A 102 13.86 70.21 73.18
CA GLN A 102 15.25 69.77 72.98
C GLN A 102 15.32 68.47 72.17
N SER A 103 14.44 67.51 72.43
CA SER A 103 14.33 66.27 71.64
C SER A 103 14.00 66.56 70.17
N LEU A 104 13.06 67.49 69.93
CA LEU A 104 12.68 67.92 68.58
C LEU A 104 13.82 68.65 67.87
N ASN A 105 14.53 69.53 68.58
CA ASN A 105 15.68 70.25 68.04
C ASN A 105 16.86 69.30 67.73
N ASN A 106 17.14 68.32 68.60
CA ASN A 106 18.12 67.27 68.32
C ASN A 106 17.75 66.42 67.10
N ARG A 107 16.45 66.16 66.90
CA ARG A 107 15.93 65.45 65.73
C ARG A 107 15.98 66.31 64.46
N LEU A 108 15.73 67.61 64.54
CA LEU A 108 15.96 68.54 63.44
C LEU A 108 17.45 68.63 63.08
N GLY A 109 18.33 68.69 64.08
CA GLY A 109 19.77 68.64 63.89
C GLY A 109 20.23 67.38 63.16
N SER A 110 19.68 66.21 63.51
CA SER A 110 20.00 64.95 62.83
C SER A 110 19.43 64.89 61.40
N TYR A 111 18.25 65.46 61.15
CA TYR A 111 17.72 65.61 59.79
C TYR A 111 18.56 66.56 58.94
N ILE A 112 19.00 67.70 59.47
CA ILE A 112 19.88 68.64 58.77
C ILE A 112 21.22 67.98 58.43
N ALA A 113 21.81 67.22 59.37
CA ALA A 113 23.03 66.46 59.11
C ALA A 113 22.82 65.40 58.01
N LYS A 114 21.67 64.72 58.02
CA LYS A 114 21.32 63.72 56.99
C LYS A 114 21.10 64.35 55.61
N VAL A 115 20.44 65.51 55.54
CA VAL A 115 20.26 66.24 54.28
C VAL A 115 21.61 66.65 53.70
N ARG A 116 22.53 67.19 54.51
CA ARG A 116 23.88 67.54 54.05
C ARG A 116 24.67 66.34 53.53
N ALA A 117 24.62 65.20 54.24
CA ALA A 117 25.28 63.97 53.78
C ALA A 117 24.68 63.45 52.47
N LEU A 118 23.35 63.57 52.29
CA LEU A 118 22.68 63.20 51.04
C LEU A 118 22.99 64.18 49.90
N GLU A 119 23.10 65.47 50.17
CA GLU A 119 23.52 66.49 49.19
C GLU A 119 24.97 66.26 48.72
N GLU A 120 25.86 65.88 49.63
CA GLU A 120 27.25 65.53 49.32
C GLU A 120 27.33 64.23 48.51
N ALA A 121 26.57 63.20 48.89
CA ALA A 121 26.46 61.96 48.13
C ALA A 121 25.89 62.19 46.72
N ASN A 122 24.85 63.03 46.59
CA ASN A 122 24.30 63.40 45.28
C ASN A 122 25.31 64.19 44.43
N ARG A 123 26.07 65.12 45.02
CA ARG A 123 27.16 65.80 44.29
C ARG A 123 28.19 64.80 43.77
N ASN A 124 28.62 63.85 44.60
CA ASN A 124 29.59 62.84 44.20
C ASN A 124 29.06 61.93 43.09
N LEU A 125 27.81 61.49 43.18
CA LEU A 125 27.17 60.71 42.12
C LEU A 125 27.03 61.52 40.83
N GLN A 126 26.70 62.81 40.93
CA GLN A 126 26.62 63.70 39.76
C GLN A 126 27.98 63.82 39.05
N VAL A 127 29.08 63.92 39.80
CA VAL A 127 30.44 63.94 39.25
C VAL A 127 30.76 62.61 38.57
N GLN A 128 30.45 61.47 39.19
CA GLN A 128 30.66 60.14 38.60
C GLN A 128 29.86 59.92 37.32
N ILE A 129 28.60 60.38 37.27
CA ILE A 129 27.78 60.32 36.06
C ILE A 129 28.37 61.18 34.95
N ASN A 130 28.77 62.41 35.28
CA ASN A 130 29.38 63.31 34.30
C ASN A 130 30.70 62.74 33.77
N GLU A 131 31.53 62.17 34.63
CA GLU A 131 32.79 61.51 34.26
C GLU A 131 32.53 60.29 33.38
N ALA A 132 31.61 59.39 33.77
CA ALA A 132 31.21 58.24 32.97
C ALA A 132 30.60 58.63 31.61
N SER A 133 29.86 59.74 31.55
CA SER A 133 29.29 60.25 30.29
C SER A 133 30.34 60.92 29.39
N SER A 134 31.44 61.40 29.96
CA SER A 134 32.56 62.02 29.23
C SER A 134 33.50 60.99 28.60
N VAL A 135 33.49 59.75 29.11
CA VAL A 135 34.15 58.62 28.46
C VAL A 135 33.28 58.23 27.27
N ALA A 136 33.72 58.63 26.06
CA ALA A 136 33.08 58.23 24.82
C ALA A 136 32.93 56.69 24.80
N VAL A 137 31.70 56.22 24.67
CA VAL A 137 31.42 54.79 24.47
C VAL A 137 32.13 54.38 23.19
N VAL A 138 33.20 53.59 23.31
CA VAL A 138 33.82 52.94 22.15
C VAL A 138 32.81 51.89 21.69
N THR A 139 32.01 52.24 20.69
CA THR A 139 31.04 51.33 20.05
C THR A 139 31.66 50.56 18.88
N ASP A 140 32.92 50.81 18.58
CA ASP A 140 33.62 50.20 17.46
C ASP A 140 34.53 49.07 17.96
N ASP A 141 34.05 47.84 17.80
CA ASP A 141 34.77 46.62 18.14
C ASP A 141 35.89 46.30 17.12
N GLY A 142 36.10 47.16 16.11
CA GLY A 142 37.11 46.98 15.05
C GLY A 142 36.77 45.88 14.03
N ILE A 143 35.55 45.32 14.12
CA ILE A 143 35.04 44.27 13.24
C ILE A 143 34.07 44.92 12.24
N ASP A 144 34.36 44.75 10.95
CA ASP A 144 33.44 45.16 9.88
C ASP A 144 32.32 44.12 9.71
N TRP A 145 31.31 44.21 10.59
CA TRP A 145 30.12 43.35 10.57
C TRP A 145 29.37 43.39 9.24
N ALA A 146 29.51 44.46 8.45
CA ALA A 146 28.87 44.56 7.15
C ALA A 146 29.53 43.61 6.14
N ALA A 147 30.86 43.52 6.14
CA ALA A 147 31.61 42.60 5.31
C ALA A 147 31.32 41.13 5.68
N GLU A 148 31.29 40.80 6.99
CA GLU A 148 30.98 39.44 7.45
C GLU A 148 29.54 39.03 7.09
N LEU A 149 28.58 39.94 7.25
CA LEU A 149 27.19 39.70 6.86
C LEU A 149 27.04 39.51 5.33
N ALA A 150 27.81 40.25 4.53
CA ALA A 150 27.84 40.10 3.09
C ALA A 150 28.41 38.73 2.68
N ALA A 151 29.54 38.33 3.26
CA ALA A 151 30.15 37.02 3.02
C ALA A 151 29.22 35.87 3.44
N ALA A 152 28.55 35.98 4.60
CA ALA A 152 27.58 34.99 5.05
C ALA A 152 26.37 34.87 4.10
N ARG A 153 25.87 35.98 3.56
CA ARG A 153 24.80 35.99 2.56
C ARG A 153 25.24 35.35 1.24
N GLU A 154 26.44 35.65 0.78
CA GLU A 154 26.98 35.05 -0.44
C GLU A 154 27.16 33.53 -0.27
N ALA A 155 27.71 33.08 0.87
CA ALA A 155 27.83 31.65 1.19
C ALA A 155 26.46 30.95 1.25
N LEU A 156 25.44 31.61 1.82
CA LEU A 156 24.07 31.09 1.86
C LEU A 156 23.48 30.96 0.44
N LEU A 157 23.67 31.96 -0.42
CA LEU A 157 23.22 31.90 -1.81
C LEU A 157 23.93 30.78 -2.59
N ALA A 158 25.25 30.66 -2.43
CA ALA A 158 26.03 29.60 -3.05
C ALA A 158 25.55 28.20 -2.59
N ALA A 159 25.32 28.03 -1.29
CA ALA A 159 24.79 26.78 -0.73
C ALA A 159 23.38 26.47 -1.26
N ASN A 160 22.51 27.47 -1.38
CA ASN A 160 21.16 27.29 -1.95
C ASN A 160 21.21 26.89 -3.43
N LEU A 161 22.11 27.48 -4.22
CA LEU A 161 22.30 27.11 -5.63
C LEU A 161 22.85 25.68 -5.76
N GLN A 162 23.81 25.29 -4.93
CA GLN A 162 24.30 23.90 -4.88
C GLN A 162 23.19 22.93 -4.49
N ARG A 163 22.37 23.28 -3.49
CA ARG A 163 21.23 22.47 -3.06
C ARG A 163 20.24 22.28 -4.21
N ALA A 164 19.85 23.36 -4.89
CA ALA A 164 18.94 23.29 -6.03
C ALA A 164 19.51 22.44 -7.18
N ARG A 165 20.82 22.54 -7.45
CA ARG A 165 21.49 21.70 -8.45
C ARG A 165 21.41 20.22 -8.09
N VAL A 166 21.75 19.86 -6.85
CA VAL A 166 21.69 18.47 -6.37
C VAL A 166 20.24 17.95 -6.36
N GLU A 167 19.27 18.79 -6.02
CA GLU A 167 17.85 18.45 -6.10
C GLU A 167 17.42 18.10 -7.53
N ILE A 168 17.84 18.87 -8.54
CA ILE A 168 17.57 18.58 -9.96
C ILE A 168 18.27 17.29 -10.41
N GLU A 169 19.55 17.10 -10.05
CA GLU A 169 20.29 15.86 -10.37
C GLU A 169 19.61 14.64 -9.74
N ARG A 170 19.14 14.76 -8.49
CA ARG A 170 18.38 13.72 -7.79
C ARG A 170 17.06 13.42 -8.49
N ASP A 171 16.31 14.44 -8.90
CA ASP A 171 15.04 14.25 -9.62
C ASP A 171 15.27 13.60 -11.00
N SER A 172 16.35 13.97 -11.70
CA SER A 172 16.75 13.32 -12.97
C SER A 172 17.03 11.83 -12.79
N VAL A 173 17.82 11.47 -11.78
CA VAL A 173 18.14 10.06 -11.48
C VAL A 173 16.89 9.30 -11.05
N LEU A 174 15.99 9.90 -10.27
CA LEU A 174 14.72 9.27 -9.91
C LEU A 174 13.83 9.02 -11.13
N LEU A 175 13.79 9.96 -12.08
CA LEU A 175 13.06 9.78 -13.33
C LEU A 175 13.64 8.62 -14.15
N GLU A 176 14.97 8.50 -14.24
CA GLU A 176 15.63 7.36 -14.89
C GLU A 176 15.31 6.04 -14.19
N VAL A 177 15.35 6.00 -12.85
CA VAL A 177 15.00 4.81 -12.06
C VAL A 177 13.56 4.39 -12.34
N ASN A 178 12.62 5.32 -12.34
CA ASN A 178 11.21 5.02 -12.64
C ASN A 178 11.06 4.50 -14.07
N GLN A 179 11.74 5.09 -15.06
CA GLN A 179 11.74 4.57 -16.44
C GLN A 179 12.29 3.15 -16.53
N TRP A 180 13.34 2.82 -15.77
CA TRP A 180 13.87 1.46 -15.72
C TRP A 180 12.92 0.49 -15.02
N GLN A 181 12.25 0.92 -13.95
CA GLN A 181 11.21 0.13 -13.28
C GLN A 181 10.05 -0.18 -14.21
N ASP A 182 9.56 0.81 -14.96
CA ASP A 182 8.49 0.62 -15.95
C ASP A 182 8.93 -0.35 -17.07
N LYS A 183 10.15 -0.19 -17.59
CA LYS A 183 10.72 -1.10 -18.59
C LYS A 183 10.83 -2.54 -18.06
N ILE A 184 11.32 -2.71 -16.85
CA ILE A 184 11.43 -4.04 -16.21
C ILE A 184 10.04 -4.63 -16.01
N GLY A 185 9.07 -3.84 -15.54
CA GLY A 185 7.68 -4.27 -15.39
C GLY A 185 7.09 -4.77 -16.72
N GLY A 186 7.25 -4.00 -17.80
CA GLY A 186 6.78 -4.39 -19.13
C GLY A 186 7.46 -5.66 -19.66
N VAL A 187 8.78 -5.81 -19.47
CA VAL A 187 9.50 -7.03 -19.86
C VAL A 187 9.05 -8.24 -19.03
N MET A 188 8.77 -8.07 -17.74
CA MET A 188 8.25 -9.15 -16.90
C MET A 188 6.84 -9.59 -17.32
N GLU A 189 5.97 -8.64 -17.69
CA GLU A 189 4.65 -8.94 -18.22
C GLU A 189 4.73 -9.69 -19.56
N GLN A 190 5.56 -9.22 -20.50
CA GLN A 190 5.80 -9.92 -21.76
C GLN A 190 6.35 -11.33 -21.55
N ARG A 191 7.29 -11.49 -20.60
CA ARG A 191 7.83 -12.81 -20.24
C ARG A 191 6.75 -13.72 -19.67
N ALA A 192 5.85 -13.22 -18.84
CA ALA A 192 4.74 -14.01 -18.30
C ALA A 192 3.80 -14.50 -19.42
N ILE A 193 3.45 -13.62 -20.38
CA ILE A 193 2.64 -14.00 -21.54
C ILE A 193 3.34 -15.09 -22.37
N LEU A 194 4.64 -14.93 -22.65
CA LEU A 194 5.41 -15.93 -23.40
C LEU A 194 5.56 -17.26 -22.65
N ASP A 195 5.74 -17.23 -21.32
CA ASP A 195 5.78 -18.44 -20.48
C ASP A 195 4.43 -19.18 -20.53
N ASP A 196 3.30 -18.45 -20.52
CA ASP A 196 1.96 -19.03 -20.65
C ASP A 196 1.72 -19.63 -22.04
N GLU A 197 2.09 -18.92 -23.12
CA GLU A 197 2.03 -19.43 -24.50
C GLU A 197 2.89 -20.69 -24.66
N LEU A 198 4.10 -20.70 -24.11
CA LEU A 198 5.00 -21.85 -24.15
C LEU A 198 4.43 -23.05 -23.38
N ASN A 199 3.76 -22.83 -22.26
CA ASN A 199 3.08 -23.88 -21.52
C ASN A 199 1.86 -24.43 -22.28
N MET A 200 1.11 -23.58 -22.97
CA MET A 200 0.02 -24.01 -23.85
C MET A 200 0.54 -24.87 -25.01
N LEU A 201 1.57 -24.40 -25.72
CA LEU A 201 2.21 -25.17 -26.80
C LEU A 201 2.77 -26.52 -26.34
N ARG A 202 3.30 -26.58 -25.11
CA ARG A 202 3.73 -27.86 -24.50
C ARG A 202 2.56 -28.82 -24.29
N ARG A 203 1.44 -28.34 -23.78
CA ARG A 203 0.23 -29.16 -23.60
C ARG A 203 -0.32 -29.66 -24.94
N GLU A 204 -0.40 -28.79 -25.94
CA GLU A 204 -0.81 -29.18 -27.30
C GLU A 204 0.15 -30.22 -27.89
N SER A 205 1.46 -30.07 -27.67
CA SER A 205 2.44 -31.07 -28.09
C SER A 205 2.27 -32.42 -27.37
N GLU A 206 1.95 -32.41 -26.08
CA GLU A 206 1.66 -33.62 -25.31
C GLU A 206 0.37 -34.30 -25.82
N GLU A 207 -0.68 -33.52 -26.08
CA GLU A 207 -1.95 -34.01 -26.63
C GLU A 207 -1.77 -34.64 -28.02
N LEU A 208 -1.06 -33.97 -28.94
CA LEU A 208 -0.71 -34.52 -30.26
C LEU A 208 0.14 -35.78 -30.15
N THR A 209 1.01 -35.87 -29.15
CA THR A 209 1.81 -37.07 -28.91
C THR A 209 0.94 -38.24 -28.46
N MET A 210 -0.05 -37.99 -27.59
CA MET A 210 -1.01 -39.01 -27.16
C MET A 210 -1.90 -39.46 -28.32
N GLU A 211 -2.44 -38.53 -29.11
CA GLU A 211 -3.23 -38.85 -30.30
C GLU A 211 -2.42 -39.70 -31.31
N LYS A 212 -1.14 -39.35 -31.51
CA LYS A 212 -0.24 -40.14 -32.35
C LYS A 212 -0.09 -41.57 -31.81
N VAL A 213 0.13 -41.74 -30.51
CA VAL A 213 0.26 -43.08 -29.89
C VAL A 213 -1.03 -43.88 -30.03
N ASP A 214 -2.19 -43.24 -29.86
CA ASP A 214 -3.49 -43.89 -30.05
C ASP A 214 -3.69 -44.37 -31.49
N LEU A 215 -3.35 -43.52 -32.48
CA LEU A 215 -3.41 -43.87 -33.89
C LEU A 215 -2.41 -44.98 -34.25
N GLU A 216 -1.19 -44.96 -33.72
CA GLU A 216 -0.21 -46.04 -33.87
C GLU A 216 -0.75 -47.36 -33.30
N GLY A 217 -1.43 -47.31 -32.15
CA GLY A 217 -2.10 -48.47 -31.55
C GLY A 217 -3.24 -49.02 -32.41
N GLN A 218 -4.08 -48.14 -32.99
CA GLN A 218 -5.15 -48.54 -33.92
C GLN A 218 -4.57 -49.19 -35.19
N ILE A 219 -3.50 -48.63 -35.74
CA ILE A 219 -2.81 -49.19 -36.91
C ILE A 219 -2.28 -50.59 -36.59
N GLU A 220 -1.64 -50.77 -35.44
CA GLU A 220 -1.09 -52.06 -35.05
C GLU A 220 -2.19 -53.10 -34.77
N GLY A 221 -3.29 -52.69 -34.13
CA GLY A 221 -4.47 -53.52 -33.96
C GLY A 221 -5.07 -53.98 -35.29
N ALA A 222 -5.25 -53.06 -36.24
CA ALA A 222 -5.77 -53.37 -37.57
C ALA A 222 -4.84 -54.29 -38.38
N LYS A 223 -3.52 -54.13 -38.26
CA LYS A 223 -2.54 -55.06 -38.85
C LYS A 223 -2.68 -56.46 -38.24
N GLY A 224 -2.77 -56.56 -36.92
CA GLY A 224 -2.96 -57.84 -36.24
C GLY A 224 -4.25 -58.56 -36.67
N GLU A 225 -5.36 -57.83 -36.80
CA GLU A 225 -6.62 -58.37 -37.31
C GLU A 225 -6.50 -58.85 -38.77
N LEU A 226 -5.81 -58.08 -39.62
CA LEU A 226 -5.57 -58.45 -41.01
C LEU A 226 -4.69 -59.70 -41.14
N GLU A 227 -3.67 -59.84 -40.30
CA GLU A 227 -2.85 -61.06 -40.25
C GLU A 227 -3.65 -62.26 -39.77
N PHE A 228 -4.49 -62.09 -38.73
CA PHE A 228 -5.38 -63.14 -38.25
C PHE A 228 -6.35 -63.61 -39.34
N LEU A 229 -7.01 -62.67 -40.04
CA LEU A 229 -7.93 -63.00 -41.13
C LEU A 229 -7.24 -63.73 -42.29
N LYS A 230 -6.00 -63.35 -42.62
CA LYS A 230 -5.20 -64.08 -43.63
C LYS A 230 -4.91 -65.51 -43.19
N GLN A 231 -4.46 -65.72 -41.96
CA GLN A 231 -4.18 -67.05 -41.43
C GLN A 231 -5.44 -67.92 -41.37
N LEU A 232 -6.57 -67.34 -40.96
CA LEU A 232 -7.86 -68.02 -40.94
C LEU A 232 -8.29 -68.41 -42.35
N HIS A 233 -8.20 -67.49 -43.31
CA HIS A 233 -8.52 -67.77 -44.71
C HIS A 233 -7.63 -68.88 -45.29
N ASP A 234 -6.33 -68.84 -45.04
CA ASP A 234 -5.40 -69.88 -45.49
C ASP A 234 -5.77 -71.25 -44.90
N GLN A 235 -6.14 -71.30 -43.62
CA GLN A 235 -6.62 -72.53 -42.98
C GLN A 235 -7.91 -73.04 -43.63
N GLU A 236 -8.92 -72.18 -43.80
CA GLU A 236 -10.19 -72.55 -44.45
C GLU A 236 -9.97 -73.07 -45.88
N VAL A 237 -9.10 -72.41 -46.65
CA VAL A 237 -8.74 -72.86 -48.01
C VAL A 237 -8.05 -74.22 -47.97
N THR A 238 -7.14 -74.47 -47.02
CA THR A 238 -6.49 -75.78 -46.88
C THR A 238 -7.50 -76.87 -46.51
N ASP A 239 -8.44 -76.59 -45.61
CA ASP A 239 -9.47 -77.53 -45.20
C ASP A 239 -10.48 -77.83 -46.33
N LEU A 240 -10.89 -76.81 -47.09
CA LEU A 240 -11.71 -77.00 -48.28
C LEU A 240 -11.00 -77.85 -49.34
N LYS A 241 -9.70 -77.60 -49.58
CA LYS A 241 -8.90 -78.43 -50.50
C LYS A 241 -8.83 -79.88 -50.02
N LYS A 242 -8.60 -80.12 -48.72
CA LYS A 242 -8.63 -81.47 -48.13
C LYS A 242 -9.97 -82.15 -48.36
N ARG A 243 -11.08 -81.48 -48.06
CA ARG A 243 -12.44 -82.01 -48.29
C ARG A 243 -12.68 -82.36 -49.75
N ILE A 244 -12.23 -81.53 -50.69
CA ILE A 244 -12.33 -81.82 -52.13
C ILE A 244 -11.51 -83.06 -52.51
N THR A 245 -10.30 -83.21 -51.96
CA THR A 245 -9.46 -84.39 -52.21
C THR A 245 -9.99 -85.67 -51.54
N GLU A 246 -10.55 -85.56 -50.34
CA GLU A 246 -11.20 -86.67 -49.61
C GLU A 246 -12.50 -87.09 -50.29
N ALA A 247 -13.24 -86.13 -50.85
CA ALA A 247 -14.41 -86.36 -51.68
C ALA A 247 -14.07 -86.73 -53.14
N GLY A 248 -12.96 -87.45 -53.38
CA GLY A 248 -12.45 -87.80 -54.70
C GLY A 248 -13.55 -88.15 -55.70
N SER A 249 -13.55 -87.44 -56.85
CA SER A 249 -14.50 -87.54 -57.97
C SER A 249 -15.90 -88.04 -57.57
N VAL A 250 -16.59 -87.29 -56.70
CA VAL A 250 -18.01 -87.56 -56.49
C VAL A 250 -18.75 -87.18 -57.76
N GLU A 251 -19.12 -88.20 -58.56
CA GLU A 251 -20.25 -88.11 -59.46
C GLU A 251 -21.42 -87.53 -58.67
N ILE A 252 -21.83 -86.32 -59.02
CA ILE A 252 -23.00 -85.65 -58.45
C ILE A 252 -24.21 -86.50 -58.88
N LYS A 253 -24.54 -87.50 -58.07
CA LYS A 253 -25.89 -88.07 -58.05
C LYS A 253 -26.78 -86.97 -57.50
N SER A 254 -27.40 -86.26 -58.43
CA SER A 254 -28.39 -85.22 -58.18
C SER A 254 -29.68 -85.85 -57.65
N ASP A 255 -29.63 -86.41 -56.44
CA ASP A 255 -30.82 -86.73 -55.66
C ASP A 255 -31.04 -85.59 -54.65
N TYR A 256 -31.05 -84.35 -55.16
CA TYR A 256 -31.64 -83.26 -54.40
C TYR A 256 -33.11 -83.22 -54.79
N GLN A 257 -33.97 -83.61 -53.84
CA GLN A 257 -35.35 -83.15 -53.83
C GLN A 257 -35.30 -81.65 -54.07
N ALA A 258 -35.99 -81.17 -55.10
CA ALA A 258 -36.12 -79.76 -55.41
C ALA A 258 -36.78 -79.06 -54.22
N THR A 259 -35.98 -78.68 -53.23
CA THR A 259 -36.36 -77.68 -52.25
C THR A 259 -36.67 -76.44 -53.07
N ASP A 260 -37.88 -75.92 -52.89
CA ASP A 260 -38.39 -74.81 -53.69
C ASP A 260 -37.48 -73.59 -53.48
N LEU A 261 -36.50 -73.45 -54.39
CA LEU A 261 -35.44 -72.46 -54.32
C LEU A 261 -36.03 -71.06 -54.38
N ASN A 262 -37.19 -70.92 -55.03
CA ASN A 262 -37.96 -69.68 -55.04
C ASN A 262 -38.54 -69.37 -53.66
N ALA A 263 -38.99 -70.36 -52.89
CA ALA A 263 -39.45 -70.14 -51.52
C ALA A 263 -38.30 -69.71 -50.59
N ALA A 264 -37.12 -70.32 -50.72
CA ALA A 264 -35.93 -69.93 -49.95
C ALA A 264 -35.42 -68.53 -50.33
N LEU A 265 -35.35 -68.21 -51.63
CA LEU A 265 -34.98 -66.87 -52.11
C LEU A 265 -35.99 -65.80 -51.68
N LYS A 266 -37.29 -66.13 -51.67
CA LYS A 266 -38.35 -65.25 -51.17
C LYS A 266 -38.19 -64.99 -49.67
N ALA A 267 -37.94 -66.02 -48.86
CA ALA A 267 -37.71 -65.88 -47.42
C ALA A 267 -36.46 -65.04 -47.11
N ILE A 268 -35.37 -65.19 -47.88
CA ILE A 268 -34.17 -64.35 -47.74
C ILE A 268 -34.50 -62.89 -48.09
N ARG A 269 -35.30 -62.66 -49.13
CA ARG A 269 -35.71 -61.30 -49.53
C ARG A 269 -36.57 -60.65 -48.46
N GLU A 270 -37.54 -61.38 -47.90
CA GLU A 270 -38.37 -60.92 -46.78
C GLU A 270 -37.51 -60.61 -45.53
N GLN A 271 -36.52 -61.45 -45.20
CA GLN A 271 -35.58 -61.16 -44.11
C GLN A 271 -34.74 -59.90 -44.37
N TYR A 272 -34.27 -59.69 -45.60
CA TYR A 272 -33.54 -58.48 -45.96
C TYR A 272 -34.41 -57.23 -45.87
N ASP A 273 -35.66 -57.31 -46.33
CA ASP A 273 -36.62 -56.21 -46.25
C ASP A 273 -36.94 -55.89 -44.78
N GLU A 274 -37.08 -56.89 -43.92
CA GLU A 274 -37.24 -56.69 -42.47
C GLU A 274 -36.01 -56.05 -41.82
N ILE A 275 -34.79 -56.52 -42.15
CA ILE A 275 -33.55 -55.94 -41.61
C ILE A 275 -33.39 -54.50 -42.08
N ALA A 276 -33.68 -54.21 -43.34
CA ALA A 276 -33.62 -52.85 -43.89
C ALA A 276 -34.67 -51.94 -43.25
N ALA A 277 -35.88 -52.44 -42.99
CA ALA A 277 -36.92 -51.70 -42.27
C ALA A 277 -36.53 -51.43 -40.81
N ARG A 278 -36.00 -52.43 -40.10
CA ARG A 278 -35.50 -52.25 -38.72
C ARG A 278 -34.33 -51.27 -38.65
N ASN A 279 -33.37 -51.37 -39.57
CA ASN A 279 -32.23 -50.46 -39.61
C ASN A 279 -32.69 -49.00 -39.87
N ARG A 280 -33.62 -48.78 -40.82
CA ARG A 280 -34.24 -47.45 -40.99
C ARG A 280 -34.91 -46.94 -39.71
N ALA A 281 -35.70 -47.78 -39.05
CA ALA A 281 -36.38 -47.39 -37.81
C ALA A 281 -35.39 -47.06 -36.69
N GLU A 282 -34.31 -47.83 -36.55
CA GLU A 282 -33.26 -47.59 -35.54
C GLU A 282 -32.47 -46.31 -35.83
N VAL A 283 -32.13 -46.05 -37.10
CA VAL A 283 -31.48 -44.80 -37.52
C VAL A 283 -32.39 -43.60 -37.26
N GLU A 284 -33.68 -43.69 -37.60
CA GLU A 284 -34.64 -42.61 -37.31
C GLU A 284 -34.82 -42.39 -35.81
N ALA A 285 -34.87 -43.46 -35.00
CA ALA A 285 -34.97 -43.37 -33.55
C ALA A 285 -33.70 -42.72 -32.95
N SER A 286 -32.51 -43.15 -33.40
CA SER A 286 -31.23 -42.58 -32.98
C SER A 286 -31.12 -41.11 -33.37
N PHE A 287 -31.52 -40.75 -34.59
CA PHE A 287 -31.55 -39.37 -35.06
C PHE A 287 -32.51 -38.50 -34.23
N LYS A 288 -33.74 -38.99 -33.99
CA LYS A 288 -34.71 -38.30 -33.12
C LYS A 288 -34.17 -38.12 -31.70
N GLY A 289 -33.49 -39.14 -31.15
CA GLY A 289 -32.83 -39.07 -29.86
C GLY A 289 -31.77 -37.97 -29.81
N LYS A 290 -30.85 -37.94 -30.78
CA LYS A 290 -29.80 -36.92 -30.88
C LYS A 290 -30.37 -35.51 -31.07
N VAL A 291 -31.40 -35.36 -31.89
CA VAL A 291 -32.06 -34.05 -32.08
C VAL A 291 -32.71 -33.58 -30.78
N ALA A 292 -33.35 -34.47 -30.02
CA ALA A 292 -33.92 -34.13 -28.73
C ALA A 292 -32.83 -33.73 -27.71
N GLU A 293 -31.72 -34.47 -27.66
CA GLU A 293 -30.57 -34.16 -26.80
C GLU A 293 -29.95 -32.80 -27.12
N VAL A 294 -29.67 -32.52 -28.40
CA VAL A 294 -29.15 -31.22 -28.85
C VAL A 294 -30.12 -30.10 -28.52
N LYS A 295 -31.44 -30.33 -28.62
CA LYS A 295 -32.44 -29.34 -28.25
C LYS A 295 -32.39 -29.02 -26.75
N VAL A 296 -32.26 -30.03 -25.88
CA VAL A 296 -32.13 -29.82 -24.43
C VAL A 296 -30.82 -29.09 -24.11
N GLN A 297 -29.71 -29.45 -24.74
CA GLN A 297 -28.43 -28.76 -24.56
C GLN A 297 -28.50 -27.30 -25.02
N GLN A 298 -29.20 -27.01 -26.12
CA GLN A 298 -29.43 -25.65 -26.62
C GLN A 298 -30.28 -24.84 -25.63
N GLU A 299 -31.33 -25.43 -25.05
CA GLU A 299 -32.16 -24.79 -24.03
C GLU A 299 -31.32 -24.46 -22.78
N GLN A 300 -30.54 -25.42 -22.27
CA GLN A 300 -29.62 -25.21 -21.13
C GLN A 300 -28.56 -24.15 -21.42
N SER A 301 -27.96 -24.17 -22.60
CA SER A 301 -26.98 -23.15 -23.03
C SER A 301 -27.62 -21.77 -23.11
N SER A 302 -28.85 -21.68 -23.60
CA SER A 302 -29.58 -20.42 -23.66
C SER A 302 -29.92 -19.87 -22.28
N GLU A 303 -30.32 -20.73 -21.33
CA GLU A 303 -30.58 -20.36 -19.94
C GLU A 303 -29.29 -19.88 -19.25
N ALA A 304 -28.20 -20.63 -19.38
CA ALA A 304 -26.89 -20.25 -18.85
C ALA A 304 -26.44 -18.88 -19.41
N LEU A 305 -26.64 -18.65 -20.71
CA LEU A 305 -26.32 -17.36 -21.34
C LEU A 305 -27.18 -16.22 -20.76
N THR A 306 -28.46 -16.46 -20.46
CA THR A 306 -29.31 -15.44 -19.82
C THR A 306 -28.86 -15.11 -18.40
N LEU A 307 -28.45 -16.12 -17.62
CA LEU A 307 -27.92 -15.93 -16.27
C LEU A 307 -26.62 -15.11 -16.27
N VAL A 308 -25.67 -15.48 -17.13
CA VAL A 308 -24.41 -14.73 -17.28
C VAL A 308 -24.68 -13.28 -17.70
N LYS A 309 -25.64 -13.05 -18.60
CA LYS A 309 -26.03 -11.68 -18.97
C LYS A 309 -26.61 -10.88 -17.79
N SER A 310 -27.42 -11.50 -16.93
CA SER A 310 -27.91 -10.84 -15.72
C SER A 310 -26.78 -10.53 -14.74
N GLU A 311 -25.87 -11.47 -14.49
CA GLU A 311 -24.71 -11.27 -13.60
C GLU A 311 -23.78 -10.15 -14.11
N VAL A 312 -23.52 -10.10 -15.42
CA VAL A 312 -22.76 -9.00 -16.05
C VAL A 312 -23.49 -7.66 -15.87
N SER A 313 -24.81 -7.64 -15.97
CA SER A 313 -25.58 -6.42 -15.77
C SER A 313 -25.55 -5.95 -14.30
N GLU A 314 -25.57 -6.87 -13.35
CA GLU A 314 -25.50 -6.59 -11.91
C GLU A 314 -24.12 -6.10 -11.50
N THR A 315 -23.06 -6.78 -11.94
CA THR A 315 -21.67 -6.35 -11.72
C THR A 315 -21.40 -4.98 -12.34
N ARG A 316 -21.95 -4.68 -13.53
CA ARG A 316 -21.85 -3.34 -14.10
C ARG A 316 -22.56 -2.29 -13.23
N ARG A 317 -23.74 -2.61 -12.67
CA ARG A 317 -24.46 -1.72 -11.75
C ARG A 317 -23.66 -1.49 -10.46
N THR A 318 -23.07 -2.53 -9.88
CA THR A 318 -22.28 -2.41 -8.64
C THR A 318 -21.02 -1.59 -8.88
N VAL A 319 -20.32 -1.79 -9.99
CA VAL A 319 -19.18 -0.94 -10.40
C VAL A 319 -19.62 0.52 -10.51
N THR A 320 -20.72 0.82 -11.21
CA THR A 320 -21.19 2.21 -11.32
C THR A 320 -21.58 2.84 -9.98
N ALA A 321 -22.14 2.06 -9.06
CA ALA A 321 -22.48 2.54 -7.72
C ALA A 321 -21.21 2.84 -6.89
N LEU A 322 -20.24 1.93 -6.90
CA LEU A 322 -18.96 2.11 -6.21
C LEU A 322 -18.13 3.27 -6.78
N THR A 323 -18.15 3.48 -8.10
CA THR A 323 -17.47 4.64 -8.71
C THR A 323 -18.11 5.95 -8.26
N ALA A 324 -19.45 6.01 -8.18
CA ALA A 324 -20.15 7.20 -7.70
C ALA A 324 -19.87 7.46 -6.20
N GLU A 325 -19.78 6.41 -5.39
CA GLU A 325 -19.39 6.52 -3.98
C GLU A 325 -17.95 7.02 -3.83
N LEU A 326 -17.02 6.51 -4.64
CA LEU A 326 -15.62 6.95 -4.66
C LEU A 326 -15.50 8.43 -5.05
N GLU A 327 -16.23 8.86 -6.10
CA GLU A 327 -16.29 10.27 -6.50
C GLU A 327 -16.86 11.17 -5.40
N SER A 328 -17.92 10.73 -4.72
CA SER A 328 -18.50 11.41 -3.57
C SER A 328 -17.48 11.55 -2.41
N LEU A 329 -16.78 10.48 -2.06
CA LEU A 329 -15.74 10.50 -1.01
C LEU A 329 -14.56 11.40 -1.39
N LYS A 330 -14.15 11.42 -2.66
CA LYS A 330 -13.15 12.37 -3.16
C LYS A 330 -13.63 13.81 -3.00
N ALA A 331 -14.87 14.10 -3.39
CA ALA A 331 -15.45 15.44 -3.23
C ALA A 331 -15.51 15.86 -1.75
N GLN A 332 -15.90 14.95 -0.85
CA GLN A 332 -15.85 15.18 0.60
C GLN A 332 -14.42 15.44 1.09
N GLY A 333 -13.44 14.67 0.61
CA GLY A 333 -12.02 14.87 0.93
C GLY A 333 -11.52 16.26 0.51
N PHE A 334 -11.84 16.70 -0.71
CA PHE A 334 -11.50 18.05 -1.18
C PHE A 334 -12.20 19.14 -0.35
N ALA A 335 -13.48 18.95 -0.01
CA ALA A 335 -14.21 19.91 0.82
C ALA A 335 -13.60 20.05 2.22
N LEU A 336 -13.18 18.93 2.84
CA LEU A 336 -12.49 18.94 4.12
C LEU A 336 -11.12 19.61 4.04
N GLN A 337 -10.34 19.34 2.97
CA GLN A 337 -9.06 20.02 2.74
C GLN A 337 -9.22 21.53 2.59
N GLU A 338 -10.22 22.00 1.82
CA GLU A 338 -10.48 23.43 1.70
C GLU A 338 -10.96 24.04 3.03
N SER A 339 -11.78 23.30 3.80
CA SER A 339 -12.19 23.73 5.14
C SER A 339 -11.00 23.88 6.09
N ILE A 340 -10.03 22.97 6.06
CA ILE A 340 -8.80 23.06 6.84
C ILE A 340 -7.97 24.26 6.37
N ALA A 341 -7.74 24.41 5.07
CA ALA A 341 -6.99 25.53 4.51
C ALA A 341 -7.64 26.88 4.86
N SER A 342 -8.98 26.98 4.81
CA SER A 342 -9.72 28.17 5.24
C SER A 342 -9.55 28.45 6.73
N ALA A 343 -9.64 27.42 7.59
CA ALA A 343 -9.43 27.58 9.03
C ALA A 343 -7.98 28.00 9.36
N GLU A 344 -6.99 27.47 8.64
CA GLU A 344 -5.59 27.87 8.75
C GLU A 344 -5.40 29.34 8.33
N ARG A 345 -5.98 29.78 7.21
CA ARG A 345 -5.97 31.19 6.79
C ARG A 345 -6.63 32.12 7.82
N GLU A 346 -7.80 31.73 8.34
CA GLU A 346 -8.48 32.50 9.38
C GLU A 346 -7.63 32.60 10.65
N ASN A 347 -7.02 31.50 11.10
CA ASN A 347 -6.13 31.50 12.26
C ASN A 347 -4.88 32.35 12.03
N ALA A 348 -4.28 32.29 10.84
CA ALA A 348 -3.15 33.15 10.47
C ALA A 348 -3.52 34.64 10.56
N SER A 349 -4.66 35.03 9.95
CA SER A 349 -5.14 36.42 10.02
C SER A 349 -5.43 36.89 11.45
N ARG A 350 -6.00 36.01 12.29
CA ARG A 350 -6.19 36.28 13.73
C ARG A 350 -4.86 36.47 14.46
N LEU A 351 -3.84 35.68 14.16
CA LEU A 351 -2.52 35.84 14.75
C LEU A 351 -1.86 37.16 14.33
N GLU A 352 -1.93 37.52 13.04
CA GLU A 352 -1.44 38.81 12.53
C GLU A 352 -2.11 39.99 13.25
N SER A 353 -3.44 39.98 13.35
CA SER A 353 -4.18 41.03 14.08
C SER A 353 -3.76 41.16 15.55
N LYS A 354 -3.50 40.04 16.24
CA LYS A 354 -2.98 40.05 17.62
C LYS A 354 -1.56 40.60 17.71
N ILE A 355 -0.70 40.28 16.74
CA ILE A 355 0.67 40.80 16.68
C ILE A 355 0.64 42.32 16.46
N GLU A 356 -0.23 42.82 15.59
CA GLU A 356 -0.43 44.26 15.37
C GLU A 356 -0.85 44.98 16.66
N ILE A 357 -1.81 44.43 17.41
CA ILE A 357 -2.23 44.98 18.71
C ILE A 357 -1.07 44.96 19.73
N ILE A 358 -0.30 43.88 19.79
CA ILE A 358 0.86 43.81 20.69
C ILE A 358 1.90 44.87 20.30
N ASN A 359 2.12 45.09 19.01
CA ASN A 359 3.04 46.10 18.53
C ASN A 359 2.55 47.52 18.82
N SER A 360 1.24 47.79 18.73
CA SER A 360 0.68 49.09 19.11
C SER A 360 0.84 49.37 20.60
N ILE A 361 0.64 48.36 21.46
CA ILE A 361 0.82 48.49 22.92
C ILE A 361 2.30 48.71 23.29
N LYS A 362 3.25 48.17 22.52
CA LYS A 362 4.69 48.38 22.78
C LYS A 362 5.21 49.76 22.36
N MET A 363 4.44 50.50 21.56
CA MET A 363 4.84 51.80 21.00
C MET A 363 4.26 52.99 21.79
N GLU A 364 3.31 52.74 22.70
CA GLU A 364 2.87 53.65 23.77
C GLU A 364 3.73 53.45 25.03
#